data_AF-A0A6G1I903-F1
#
_entry.id   AF-A0A6G1I903-F1
#
_cell.length_a   1.000
_cell.length_b   1.000
_cell.length_c   1.000
_cell.angle_alpha   90.00
_cell.angle_beta   90.00
_cell.angle_gamma   90.00
#
_symmetry.space_group_name_H-M   'P 1'
#
loop_
_entity.id
_entity.type
_entity.pdbx_description
1 polymer ?
#
loop_
_entity_poly.entity_id
_entity_poly.type
_entity_poly.pdbx_seq_one_letter_code
_entity_poly.pdbx_strand_id
1 'polypeptide(L)'
;MSHQCSVLVVSPTNQVLLLHRVKTSTAFPSAHVFPGGNVSAYHDGVVPPPEHPGRHVDGPAYRLAAIRETFEESGILLARDISGRLLELSDAERESGRKDIHQSKISFPQWLSQRRGTPDTAASLIPYTRWVTPTNVPKRFTTQMYIYFLPVAGSSQQQNVGPLPSSSEAVIPTPTSDGGIEHTAARFLPPSTWLELARSGEVIMFPPQFFLLHFMAQFLNLTAPSKSSSGHLEEQRQKLRDFVKQQEFGDACISPVAIGGLYGNGRSVLRLDSPGPELKGRDRKGVKDWVVGVEFRKEGPRKLEIQLTKDFQSINIALEQSNERGELVDLYVPRKCSATNRIIKAKDHASVQISVGKVDENGRYTGENQTYALCGFVRAMGESDDALNRLVQKDGFLKNVWSASR
;
A
#
# COMPACT_ATOMS: atom_id res chain seq x y z
N MET A 1 -13.13 -0.80 -20.46
CA MET A 1 -12.57 -0.55 -19.10
C MET A 1 -13.69 -0.76 -18.10
N SER A 2 -13.46 -1.53 -17.04
CA SER A 2 -14.48 -1.87 -16.03
C SER A 2 -14.36 -1.02 -14.76
N HIS A 3 -15.47 -0.86 -14.04
CA HIS A 3 -15.55 -0.12 -12.77
C HIS A 3 -15.18 -1.07 -11.64
N GLN A 4 -14.23 -0.67 -10.80
CA GLN A 4 -13.80 -1.47 -9.66
C GLN A 4 -13.69 -0.64 -8.38
N CYS A 5 -13.71 -1.34 -7.27
CA CYS A 5 -13.45 -0.80 -5.95
C CYS A 5 -12.54 -1.76 -5.16
N SER A 6 -11.82 -1.23 -4.19
CA SER A 6 -11.01 -2.05 -3.30
C SER A 6 -10.81 -1.36 -1.95
N VAL A 7 -10.69 -2.16 -0.88
CA VAL A 7 -10.71 -1.67 0.50
C VAL A 7 -9.47 -2.13 1.26
N LEU A 8 -8.71 -1.17 1.78
CA LEU A 8 -7.65 -1.40 2.75
C LEU A 8 -8.29 -1.52 4.13
N VAL A 9 -8.65 -2.74 4.50
CA VAL A 9 -9.22 -3.04 5.82
C VAL A 9 -8.11 -3.05 6.86
N VAL A 10 -8.19 -2.14 7.83
CA VAL A 10 -7.24 -1.99 8.92
C VAL A 10 -7.82 -2.63 10.17
N SER A 11 -7.10 -3.60 10.75
CA SER A 11 -7.48 -4.33 11.96
C SER A 11 -7.51 -3.42 13.20
N PRO A 12 -8.16 -3.84 14.30
CA PRO A 12 -8.10 -3.16 15.59
C PRO A 12 -6.69 -2.85 16.08
N THR A 13 -5.69 -3.64 15.64
CA THR A 13 -4.28 -3.52 15.98
C THR A 13 -3.43 -2.85 14.88
N ASN A 14 -4.06 -2.12 13.96
CA ASN A 14 -3.39 -1.38 12.87
C ASN A 14 -2.64 -2.24 11.83
N GLN A 15 -3.00 -3.52 11.70
CA GLN A 15 -2.54 -4.39 10.62
C GLN A 15 -3.45 -4.24 9.39
N VAL A 16 -2.97 -4.55 8.20
CA VAL A 16 -3.76 -4.43 6.95
C VAL A 16 -4.01 -5.81 6.34
N LEU A 17 -5.26 -6.04 5.93
CA LEU A 17 -5.68 -7.25 5.25
C LEU A 17 -5.22 -7.27 3.79
N LEU A 18 -4.46 -8.29 3.41
CA LEU A 18 -4.31 -8.68 2.01
C LEU A 18 -4.81 -10.12 1.80
N LEU A 19 -5.32 -10.35 0.60
CA LEU A 19 -5.77 -11.61 0.08
C LEU A 19 -4.76 -12.12 -0.95
N HIS A 20 -4.41 -13.39 -0.88
CA HIS A 20 -3.58 -14.05 -1.88
C HIS A 20 -4.46 -14.81 -2.86
N ARG A 21 -4.52 -14.34 -4.11
CA ARG A 21 -5.29 -15.00 -5.17
C ARG A 21 -4.57 -16.23 -5.71
N VAL A 22 -5.26 -17.35 -5.79
CA VAL A 22 -4.72 -18.59 -6.38
C VAL A 22 -4.53 -18.49 -7.89
N LYS A 23 -3.66 -19.34 -8.42
CA LYS A 23 -3.08 -19.28 -9.79
C LYS A 23 -4.08 -19.31 -10.95
N THR A 24 -5.34 -19.64 -10.72
CA THR A 24 -6.38 -19.81 -11.77
C THR A 24 -7.02 -18.49 -12.24
N SER A 25 -6.77 -17.36 -11.56
CA SER A 25 -7.30 -16.07 -11.98
C SER A 25 -6.66 -15.56 -13.28
N THR A 26 -7.49 -15.15 -14.25
CA THR A 26 -7.05 -14.56 -15.54
C THR A 26 -6.40 -13.18 -15.40
N ALA A 27 -6.47 -12.56 -14.23
CA ALA A 27 -5.80 -11.29 -13.92
C ALA A 27 -5.01 -11.42 -12.62
N PHE A 28 -3.69 -11.24 -12.70
CA PHE A 28 -2.77 -11.18 -11.56
C PHE A 28 -2.65 -12.49 -10.72
N PRO A 29 -2.27 -13.62 -11.34
CA PRO A 29 -2.08 -14.88 -10.61
C PRO A 29 -1.00 -14.74 -9.53
N SER A 30 -1.20 -15.35 -8.35
CA SER A 30 -0.28 -15.30 -7.20
C SER A 30 -0.04 -13.92 -6.59
N ALA A 31 -0.87 -12.91 -6.92
CA ALA A 31 -0.76 -11.58 -6.34
C ALA A 31 -1.41 -11.49 -4.96
N HIS A 32 -0.79 -10.69 -4.09
CA HIS A 32 -1.37 -10.23 -2.84
C HIS A 32 -2.05 -8.89 -3.09
N VAL A 33 -3.36 -8.84 -2.86
CA VAL A 33 -4.22 -7.71 -3.18
C VAL A 33 -5.11 -7.37 -1.99
N PHE A 34 -5.56 -6.13 -1.92
CA PHE A 34 -6.65 -5.78 -1.01
C PHE A 34 -7.96 -6.41 -1.51
N PRO A 35 -8.91 -6.72 -0.62
CA PRO A 35 -10.25 -7.14 -1.02
C PRO A 35 -10.87 -6.15 -2.00
N GLY A 36 -11.53 -6.64 -3.05
CA GLY A 36 -12.17 -5.80 -4.04
C GLY A 36 -12.41 -6.45 -5.39
N GLY A 37 -13.34 -5.88 -6.13
CA GLY A 37 -13.75 -6.40 -7.43
C GLY A 37 -14.59 -5.41 -8.23
N ASN A 38 -15.41 -5.95 -9.12
CA ASN A 38 -16.17 -5.16 -10.08
C ASN A 38 -17.46 -4.65 -9.46
N VAL A 39 -17.86 -3.43 -9.82
CA VAL A 39 -19.19 -2.92 -9.47
C VAL A 39 -20.24 -3.67 -10.29
N SER A 40 -21.26 -4.22 -9.62
CA SER A 40 -22.37 -4.95 -10.21
C SER A 40 -23.64 -4.11 -10.21
N ALA A 41 -24.29 -3.96 -11.37
CA ALA A 41 -25.57 -3.27 -11.45
C ALA A 41 -26.67 -3.95 -10.62
N TYR A 42 -26.61 -5.28 -10.49
CA TYR A 42 -27.58 -6.06 -9.72
C TYR A 42 -27.42 -5.90 -8.21
N HIS A 43 -26.18 -5.88 -7.71
CA HIS A 43 -25.94 -5.78 -6.27
C HIS A 43 -25.79 -4.33 -5.79
N ASP A 44 -25.08 -3.50 -6.56
CA ASP A 44 -24.49 -2.26 -6.06
C ASP A 44 -25.16 -1.01 -6.65
N GLY A 45 -25.84 -1.17 -7.78
CA GLY A 45 -26.48 -0.10 -8.53
C GLY A 45 -25.73 0.31 -9.79
N VAL A 46 -26.33 1.21 -10.56
CA VAL A 46 -25.84 1.59 -11.89
C VAL A 46 -24.68 2.58 -11.78
N VAL A 47 -23.62 2.32 -12.55
CA VAL A 47 -22.48 3.24 -12.74
C VAL A 47 -22.51 3.84 -14.14
N PRO A 48 -21.88 5.00 -14.37
CA PRO A 48 -21.83 5.61 -15.69
C PRO A 48 -21.22 4.68 -16.75
N PRO A 49 -21.70 4.71 -18.01
CA PRO A 49 -21.20 3.83 -19.06
C PRO A 49 -19.76 4.17 -19.45
N PRO A 50 -19.09 3.32 -20.26
CA PRO A 50 -17.66 3.45 -20.49
C PRO A 50 -17.15 4.77 -21.07
N GLU A 51 -17.96 5.45 -21.87
CA GLU A 51 -17.58 6.72 -22.50
C GLU A 51 -17.89 7.94 -21.62
N HIS A 52 -18.57 7.74 -20.49
CA HIS A 52 -19.03 8.85 -19.66
C HIS A 52 -17.92 9.34 -18.71
N PRO A 53 -17.60 10.65 -18.66
CA PRO A 53 -16.51 11.18 -17.85
C PRO A 53 -16.70 10.95 -16.35
N GLY A 54 -17.96 10.94 -15.89
CA GLY A 54 -18.32 10.62 -14.50
C GLY A 54 -17.94 9.21 -14.04
N ARG A 55 -17.49 8.33 -14.94
CA ARG A 55 -17.03 6.99 -14.57
C ARG A 55 -15.82 6.97 -13.65
N HIS A 56 -15.05 8.05 -13.64
CA HIS A 56 -13.89 8.19 -12.79
C HIS A 56 -14.22 8.83 -11.44
N VAL A 57 -15.49 9.03 -11.12
CA VAL A 57 -15.94 9.69 -9.89
C VAL A 57 -16.42 8.64 -8.89
N ASP A 58 -16.12 8.86 -7.61
CA ASP A 58 -16.67 8.05 -6.52
C ASP A 58 -18.21 8.18 -6.44
N GLY A 59 -18.89 7.18 -5.91
CA GLY A 59 -20.34 7.22 -5.73
C GLY A 59 -20.90 6.05 -4.92
N PRO A 60 -22.21 6.07 -4.63
CA PRO A 60 -22.87 5.06 -3.80
C PRO A 60 -22.63 3.62 -4.28
N ALA A 61 -22.68 3.38 -5.59
CA ALA A 61 -22.45 2.05 -6.15
C ALA A 61 -21.02 1.53 -5.91
N TYR A 62 -20.00 2.40 -5.99
CA TYR A 62 -18.63 2.00 -5.66
C TYR A 62 -18.46 1.66 -4.18
N ARG A 63 -19.13 2.40 -3.30
CA ARG A 63 -19.04 2.22 -1.85
C ARG A 63 -19.76 0.96 -1.39
N LEU A 64 -20.91 0.66 -2.01
CA LEU A 64 -21.64 -0.58 -1.75
C LEU A 64 -20.88 -1.80 -2.28
N ALA A 65 -20.35 -1.72 -3.50
CA ALA A 65 -19.51 -2.75 -4.09
C ALA A 65 -18.27 -3.03 -3.23
N ALA A 66 -17.63 -2.00 -2.68
CA ALA A 66 -16.47 -2.14 -1.79
C ALA A 66 -16.77 -3.02 -0.56
N ILE A 67 -17.95 -2.84 0.04
CA ILE A 67 -18.39 -3.62 1.20
C ILE A 67 -18.76 -5.04 0.77
N ARG A 68 -19.53 -5.19 -0.31
CA ARG A 68 -19.93 -6.50 -0.85
C ARG A 68 -18.71 -7.36 -1.20
N GLU A 69 -17.80 -6.83 -2.00
CA GLU A 69 -16.59 -7.54 -2.43
C GLU A 69 -15.71 -7.91 -1.25
N THR A 70 -15.59 -7.04 -0.24
CA THR A 70 -14.88 -7.36 1.00
C THR A 70 -15.53 -8.56 1.71
N PHE A 71 -16.85 -8.60 1.79
CA PHE A 71 -17.59 -9.71 2.38
C PHE A 71 -17.47 -11.00 1.57
N GLU A 72 -17.61 -10.93 0.25
CA GLU A 72 -17.50 -12.09 -0.63
C GLU A 72 -16.09 -12.70 -0.62
N GLU A 73 -15.04 -11.89 -0.70
CA GLU A 73 -13.67 -12.40 -0.79
C GLU A 73 -13.04 -12.74 0.57
N SER A 74 -13.45 -12.07 1.66
CA SER A 74 -12.82 -12.24 2.98
C SER A 74 -13.75 -12.69 4.10
N GLY A 75 -15.07 -12.71 3.88
CA GLY A 75 -16.07 -12.97 4.93
C GLY A 75 -16.22 -11.86 5.98
N ILE A 76 -15.41 -10.80 5.92
CA ILE A 76 -15.53 -9.65 6.81
C ILE A 76 -16.67 -8.75 6.31
N LEU A 77 -17.73 -8.64 7.12
CA LEU A 77 -18.86 -7.79 6.80
C LEU A 77 -18.68 -6.39 7.38
N LEU A 78 -18.57 -5.39 6.51
CA LEU A 78 -18.49 -3.97 6.89
C LEU A 78 -19.89 -3.33 6.90
N ALA A 79 -20.73 -3.79 7.82
CA ALA A 79 -22.09 -3.31 8.00
C ALA A 79 -22.38 -3.07 9.48
N ARG A 80 -23.36 -2.22 9.78
CA ARG A 80 -23.81 -1.92 11.14
C ARG A 80 -25.21 -2.45 11.41
N ASP A 81 -25.45 -2.86 12.65
CA ASP A 81 -26.77 -3.17 13.18
C ASP A 81 -27.56 -1.88 13.52
N ILE A 82 -28.80 -2.04 13.97
CA ILE A 82 -29.67 -0.92 14.37
C ILE A 82 -29.14 -0.10 15.57
N SER A 83 -28.19 -0.65 16.34
CA SER A 83 -27.53 0.04 17.44
C SER A 83 -26.26 0.78 17.00
N GLY A 84 -25.91 0.70 15.71
CA GLY A 84 -24.70 1.30 15.16
C GLY A 84 -23.42 0.50 15.42
N ARG A 85 -23.49 -0.71 15.96
CA ARG A 85 -22.33 -1.61 16.12
C ARG A 85 -22.11 -2.42 14.85
N LEU A 86 -20.90 -2.96 14.64
CA LEU A 86 -20.67 -3.87 13.52
C LEU A 86 -21.63 -5.07 13.61
N LEU A 87 -22.26 -5.41 12.48
CA LEU A 87 -23.20 -6.51 12.41
C LEU A 87 -22.44 -7.84 12.52
N GLU A 88 -22.70 -8.56 13.61
CA GLU A 88 -22.16 -9.90 13.81
C GLU A 88 -23.04 -10.95 13.13
N LEU A 89 -22.39 -11.98 12.59
CA LEU A 89 -23.03 -13.13 11.96
C LEU A 89 -22.40 -14.41 12.51
N SER A 90 -23.20 -15.46 12.66
CA SER A 90 -22.66 -16.80 12.84
C SER A 90 -21.88 -17.25 11.60
N ASP A 91 -20.97 -18.20 11.75
CA ASP A 91 -20.19 -18.74 10.64
C ASP A 91 -21.08 -19.34 9.54
N ALA A 92 -22.16 -20.02 9.94
CA ALA A 92 -23.13 -20.59 9.01
C ALA A 92 -23.88 -19.52 8.21
N GLU A 93 -24.32 -18.44 8.85
CA GLU A 93 -24.99 -17.33 8.16
C GLU A 93 -24.06 -16.59 7.23
N ARG A 94 -22.81 -16.36 7.66
CA ARG A 94 -21.75 -15.74 6.86
C ARG A 94 -21.50 -16.55 5.59
N GLU A 95 -21.23 -17.84 5.73
CA GLU A 95 -20.87 -18.68 4.58
C GLU A 95 -22.05 -18.90 3.63
N SER A 96 -23.25 -19.13 4.16
CA SER A 96 -24.48 -19.21 3.36
C SER A 96 -24.72 -17.92 2.58
N GLY A 97 -24.59 -16.77 3.26
CA GLY A 97 -24.74 -15.47 2.63
C GLY A 97 -23.74 -15.19 1.52
N ARG A 98 -22.45 -15.49 1.74
CA ARG A 98 -21.41 -15.36 0.71
C ARG A 98 -21.75 -16.15 -0.54
N LYS A 99 -22.21 -17.39 -0.39
CA LYS A 99 -22.61 -18.24 -1.53
C LYS A 99 -23.82 -17.68 -2.27
N ASP A 100 -24.86 -17.28 -1.56
CA ASP A 100 -26.10 -16.80 -2.18
C ASP A 100 -25.93 -15.46 -2.89
N ILE A 101 -25.13 -14.55 -2.32
CA ILE A 101 -24.81 -13.26 -2.93
C ILE A 101 -23.92 -13.47 -4.16
N HIS A 102 -22.84 -14.26 -4.06
CA HIS A 102 -21.95 -14.55 -5.19
C HIS A 102 -22.69 -15.20 -6.37
N GLN A 103 -23.62 -16.13 -6.08
CA GLN A 103 -24.47 -16.78 -7.08
C GLN A 103 -25.63 -15.90 -7.57
N SER A 104 -25.70 -14.64 -7.12
CA SER A 104 -26.76 -13.67 -7.46
C SER A 104 -28.18 -14.15 -7.12
N LYS A 105 -28.35 -15.12 -6.21
CA LYS A 105 -29.68 -15.58 -5.78
C LYS A 105 -30.46 -14.50 -5.02
N ILE A 106 -29.74 -13.61 -4.35
CA ILE A 106 -30.26 -12.46 -3.63
C ILE A 106 -29.29 -11.29 -3.80
N SER A 107 -29.81 -10.08 -3.95
CA SER A 107 -28.94 -8.89 -4.00
C SER A 107 -28.32 -8.63 -2.61
N PHE A 108 -27.13 -8.02 -2.58
CA PHE A 108 -26.42 -7.76 -1.33
C PHE A 108 -27.22 -6.85 -0.38
N PRO A 109 -27.86 -5.75 -0.84
CA PRO A 109 -28.71 -4.90 0.00
C PRO A 109 -29.92 -5.65 0.58
N GLN A 110 -30.59 -6.48 -0.23
CA GLN A 110 -31.74 -7.27 0.24
C GLN A 110 -31.31 -8.26 1.31
N TRP A 111 -30.23 -9.01 1.07
CA TRP A 111 -29.69 -9.97 2.03
C TRP A 111 -29.30 -9.31 3.36
N LEU A 112 -28.70 -8.12 3.29
CA LEU A 112 -28.31 -7.36 4.48
C LEU A 112 -29.52 -6.81 5.24
N SER A 113 -30.56 -6.34 4.52
CA SER A 113 -31.80 -5.82 5.12
C SER A 113 -32.57 -6.90 5.91
N GLN A 114 -32.57 -8.15 5.44
CA GLN A 114 -33.18 -9.29 6.16
C GLN A 114 -32.53 -9.53 7.53
N ARG A 115 -31.28 -9.10 7.69
CA ARG A 115 -30.50 -9.19 8.94
C ARG A 115 -30.53 -7.89 9.74
N ARG A 116 -31.40 -6.95 9.36
CA ARG A 116 -31.50 -5.60 9.96
C ARG A 116 -30.16 -4.86 9.94
N GLY A 117 -29.34 -5.12 8.93
CA GLY A 117 -28.04 -4.50 8.71
C GLY A 117 -28.13 -3.31 7.75
N THR A 118 -27.21 -2.36 7.92
CA THR A 118 -26.99 -1.24 6.99
C THR A 118 -25.51 -1.20 6.59
N PRO A 119 -25.18 -1.05 5.29
CA PRO A 119 -23.78 -1.03 4.86
C PRO A 119 -23.05 0.21 5.39
N ASP A 120 -21.87 0.04 5.98
CA ASP A 120 -21.12 1.13 6.62
C ASP A 120 -20.29 1.94 5.61
N THR A 121 -20.97 2.82 4.87
CA THR A 121 -20.41 3.50 3.70
C THR A 121 -19.86 4.90 4.00
N ALA A 122 -20.72 5.91 4.10
CA ALA A 122 -20.35 7.33 3.94
C ALA A 122 -19.38 7.86 5.02
N ALA A 123 -19.52 7.42 6.27
CA ALA A 123 -18.66 7.88 7.37
C ALA A 123 -17.37 7.07 7.52
N SER A 124 -17.37 5.80 7.09
CA SER A 124 -16.32 4.83 7.43
C SER A 124 -15.43 4.44 6.25
N LEU A 125 -15.93 4.48 5.01
CA LEU A 125 -15.11 4.34 3.81
C LEU A 125 -14.49 5.67 3.44
N ILE A 126 -13.22 5.82 3.77
CA ILE A 126 -12.42 7.01 3.43
C ILE A 126 -11.87 6.81 2.01
N PRO A 127 -12.21 7.67 1.03
CA PRO A 127 -11.56 7.63 -0.27
C PRO A 127 -10.05 7.80 -0.12
N TYR A 128 -9.27 6.89 -0.71
CA TYR A 128 -7.81 6.94 -0.61
C TYR A 128 -7.15 7.33 -1.92
N THR A 129 -7.45 6.69 -3.04
CA THR A 129 -6.96 7.09 -4.37
C THR A 129 -7.83 6.44 -5.44
N ARG A 130 -7.85 6.99 -6.65
CA ARG A 130 -8.34 6.26 -7.83
C ARG A 130 -7.19 5.85 -8.72
N TRP A 131 -7.21 4.61 -9.19
CA TRP A 131 -6.23 4.08 -10.13
C TRP A 131 -6.88 3.72 -11.45
N VAL A 132 -6.30 4.17 -12.56
CA VAL A 132 -6.74 3.88 -13.93
C VAL A 132 -5.65 3.08 -14.62
N THR A 133 -5.98 1.85 -15.03
CA THR A 133 -5.00 1.00 -15.71
C THR A 133 -4.48 1.71 -16.98
N PRO A 134 -3.15 1.78 -17.19
CA PRO A 134 -2.57 2.41 -18.37
C PRO A 134 -3.09 1.84 -19.70
N THR A 135 -3.03 2.63 -20.77
CA THR A 135 -3.60 2.27 -22.09
C THR A 135 -2.85 1.15 -22.81
N ASN A 136 -1.60 0.88 -22.45
CA ASN A 136 -0.80 -0.22 -23.00
C ASN A 136 -1.13 -1.59 -22.41
N VAL A 137 -2.04 -1.67 -21.42
CA VAL A 137 -2.51 -2.93 -20.84
C VAL A 137 -3.87 -3.29 -21.45
N PRO A 138 -4.07 -4.51 -22.01
CA PRO A 138 -5.33 -4.86 -22.68
C PRO A 138 -6.56 -4.83 -21.77
N LYS A 139 -6.44 -5.40 -20.56
CA LYS A 139 -7.53 -5.44 -19.56
C LYS A 139 -7.39 -4.22 -18.65
N ARG A 140 -8.36 -3.31 -18.73
CA ARG A 140 -8.29 -2.00 -18.07
C ARG A 140 -9.41 -1.81 -17.06
N PHE A 141 -9.06 -1.18 -15.94
CA PHE A 141 -9.95 -0.89 -14.84
C PHE A 141 -9.83 0.56 -14.39
N THR A 142 -10.92 1.10 -13.84
CA THR A 142 -10.88 2.30 -12.99
C THR A 142 -11.30 1.89 -11.59
N THR A 143 -10.33 1.86 -10.67
CA THR A 143 -10.47 1.30 -9.34
C THR A 143 -10.48 2.42 -8.29
N GLN A 144 -11.56 2.55 -7.55
CA GLN A 144 -11.63 3.41 -6.36
C GLN A 144 -11.09 2.66 -5.15
N MET A 145 -10.04 3.18 -4.52
CA MET A 145 -9.46 2.63 -3.29
C MET A 145 -10.04 3.34 -2.07
N TYR A 146 -10.34 2.59 -1.02
CA TYR A 146 -10.80 3.11 0.27
C TYR A 146 -9.97 2.59 1.43
N ILE A 147 -9.89 3.36 2.51
CA ILE A 147 -9.45 2.86 3.82
C ILE A 147 -10.70 2.61 4.67
N TYR A 148 -10.72 1.49 5.37
CA TYR A 148 -11.72 1.21 6.40
C TYR A 148 -11.02 0.77 7.68
N PHE A 149 -11.31 1.43 8.80
CA PHE A 149 -10.74 1.08 10.10
C PHE A 149 -11.74 0.24 10.91
N LEU A 150 -11.38 -1.01 11.19
CA LEU A 150 -12.09 -1.80 12.19
C LEU A 150 -11.88 -1.18 13.58
N PRO A 151 -12.90 -1.14 14.46
CA PRO A 151 -12.78 -0.40 15.72
C PRO A 151 -11.71 -0.97 16.66
N VAL A 152 -11.00 -0.08 17.38
CA VAL A 152 -9.94 -0.47 18.32
C VAL A 152 -10.57 -1.10 19.57
N ALA A 153 -10.01 -2.23 20.03
CA ALA A 153 -10.42 -2.88 21.26
C ALA A 153 -10.24 -1.92 22.46
N GLY A 154 -11.29 -1.75 23.28
CA GLY A 154 -11.26 -0.88 24.46
C GLY A 154 -11.50 0.61 24.21
N SER A 155 -11.86 1.02 22.99
CA SER A 155 -12.58 2.29 22.80
C SER A 155 -13.96 2.19 23.48
N SER A 156 -14.52 3.29 23.97
CA SER A 156 -15.78 3.34 24.75
C SER A 156 -17.01 2.74 24.04
N GLN A 157 -16.85 2.32 22.79
CA GLN A 157 -17.74 1.44 22.04
C GLN A 157 -17.22 0.01 22.18
N GLN A 158 -17.74 -0.77 23.13
CA GLN A 158 -17.50 -2.22 23.22
C GLN A 158 -17.71 -2.86 21.84
N GLN A 159 -16.69 -3.48 21.26
CA GLN A 159 -16.84 -4.17 19.98
C GLN A 159 -16.09 -5.50 19.99
N ASN A 160 -16.84 -6.58 20.15
CA ASN A 160 -16.49 -7.86 19.57
C ASN A 160 -16.53 -7.66 18.05
N VAL A 161 -15.38 -7.75 17.41
CA VAL A 161 -15.33 -8.05 15.98
C VAL A 161 -15.38 -9.58 15.96
N GLY A 162 -16.35 -10.19 15.26
CA GLY A 162 -16.35 -11.64 15.02
C GLY A 162 -14.96 -12.11 14.57
N PRO A 163 -14.58 -13.39 14.79
CA PRO A 163 -13.18 -13.83 14.78
C PRO A 163 -12.45 -13.30 13.54
N LEU A 164 -11.59 -12.30 13.76
CA LEU A 164 -10.68 -11.84 12.74
C LEU A 164 -9.72 -12.99 12.46
N PRO A 165 -9.29 -13.19 11.21
CA PRO A 165 -8.12 -14.00 10.93
C PRO A 165 -7.00 -13.59 11.89
N SER A 166 -6.59 -14.51 12.77
CA SER A 166 -5.43 -14.30 13.64
C SER A 166 -4.18 -14.07 12.79
N SER A 167 -3.03 -13.79 13.41
CA SER A 167 -1.74 -13.70 12.70
C SER A 167 -1.38 -14.97 11.90
N SER A 168 -2.09 -16.08 12.13
CA SER A 168 -2.09 -17.29 11.32
C SER A 168 -3.01 -17.16 10.11
N GLU A 169 -2.50 -17.52 8.94
CA GLU A 169 -3.20 -17.52 7.65
C GLU A 169 -4.59 -18.19 7.73
N ALA A 170 -5.65 -17.41 7.52
CA ALA A 170 -7.00 -17.95 7.37
C ALA A 170 -7.19 -18.34 5.90
N VAL A 171 -7.43 -19.61 5.65
CA VAL A 171 -7.78 -20.09 4.31
C VAL A 171 -9.27 -19.90 4.13
N ILE A 172 -9.64 -18.96 3.26
CA ILE A 172 -11.03 -18.62 2.98
C ILE A 172 -11.42 -19.29 1.66
N PRO A 173 -12.41 -20.19 1.65
CA PRO A 173 -13.00 -20.65 0.40
C PRO A 173 -13.74 -19.47 -0.24
N THR A 174 -13.30 -19.09 -1.43
CA THR A 174 -13.92 -18.05 -2.26
C THR A 174 -14.60 -18.74 -3.43
N PRO A 175 -15.93 -18.66 -3.56
CA PRO A 175 -16.63 -19.22 -4.70
C PRO A 175 -16.13 -18.59 -6.01
N THR A 176 -15.94 -19.38 -7.06
CA THR A 176 -15.63 -18.88 -8.41
C THR A 176 -16.88 -18.72 -9.26
N SER A 177 -16.81 -17.93 -10.33
CA SER A 177 -17.95 -17.63 -11.21
C SER A 177 -18.50 -18.84 -11.97
N ASP A 178 -17.72 -19.92 -12.05
CA ASP A 178 -18.09 -21.21 -12.66
C ASP A 178 -18.61 -22.24 -11.63
N GLY A 179 -18.79 -21.84 -10.37
CA GLY A 179 -19.27 -22.71 -9.29
C GLY A 179 -18.19 -23.53 -8.58
N GLY A 180 -16.91 -23.32 -8.91
CA GLY A 180 -15.78 -23.86 -8.15
C GLY A 180 -15.52 -23.14 -6.82
N ILE A 181 -14.52 -23.63 -6.08
CA ILE A 181 -14.02 -23.03 -4.84
C ILE A 181 -12.53 -22.74 -5.02
N GLU A 182 -12.14 -21.47 -4.94
CA GLU A 182 -10.76 -21.02 -4.88
C GLU A 182 -10.35 -20.78 -3.42
N HIS A 183 -9.23 -21.36 -2.99
CA HIS A 183 -8.68 -21.06 -1.67
C HIS A 183 -7.95 -19.72 -1.72
N THR A 184 -8.56 -18.68 -1.16
CA THR A 184 -7.91 -17.38 -0.96
C THR A 184 -7.34 -17.34 0.45
N ALA A 185 -6.03 -17.17 0.56
CA ALA A 185 -5.44 -16.94 1.88
C ALA A 185 -5.61 -15.49 2.29
N ALA A 186 -6.18 -15.26 3.47
CA ALA A 186 -6.42 -13.96 4.05
C ALA A 186 -5.51 -13.75 5.27
N ARG A 187 -4.74 -12.66 5.27
CA ARG A 187 -3.78 -12.36 6.33
C ARG A 187 -3.81 -10.89 6.71
N PHE A 188 -3.79 -10.62 8.01
CA PHE A 188 -3.48 -9.30 8.56
C PHE A 188 -2.01 -9.26 8.95
N LEU A 189 -1.25 -8.33 8.37
CA LEU A 189 0.13 -8.03 8.79
C LEU A 189 0.33 -6.51 8.90
N PRO A 190 1.30 -6.04 9.70
CA PRO A 190 1.70 -4.65 9.67
C PRO A 190 2.06 -4.20 8.24
N PRO A 191 1.74 -2.96 7.83
CA PRO A 191 2.08 -2.49 6.49
C PRO A 191 3.58 -2.59 6.16
N SER A 192 4.46 -2.34 7.14
CA SER A 192 5.91 -2.50 7.00
C SER A 192 6.31 -3.93 6.65
N THR A 193 5.75 -4.92 7.36
CA THR A 193 5.99 -6.35 7.10
C THR A 193 5.53 -6.73 5.68
N TRP A 194 4.38 -6.25 5.23
CA TRP A 194 3.94 -6.47 3.84
C TRP A 194 4.93 -5.93 2.81
N LEU A 195 5.47 -4.74 3.05
CA LEU A 195 6.48 -4.13 2.16
C LEU A 195 7.80 -4.91 2.19
N GLU A 196 8.21 -5.45 3.34
CA GLU A 196 9.39 -6.30 3.47
C GLU A 196 9.23 -7.59 2.66
N LEU A 197 8.10 -8.30 2.81
CA LEU A 197 7.79 -9.50 2.03
C LEU A 197 7.78 -9.22 0.52
N ALA A 198 7.25 -8.06 0.11
CA ALA A 198 7.23 -7.67 -1.31
C ALA A 198 8.64 -7.35 -1.85
N ARG A 199 9.52 -6.82 -1.00
CA ARG A 199 10.93 -6.52 -1.35
C ARG A 199 11.80 -7.77 -1.36
N SER A 200 11.58 -8.73 -0.45
CA SER A 200 12.26 -10.03 -0.45
C SER A 200 11.79 -10.93 -1.61
N GLY A 201 10.63 -10.63 -2.19
CA GLY A 201 10.03 -11.38 -3.30
C GLY A 201 9.20 -12.57 -2.85
N GLU A 202 8.91 -12.68 -1.54
CA GLU A 202 8.02 -13.68 -0.96
C GLU A 202 6.55 -13.45 -1.36
N VAL A 203 6.17 -12.19 -1.60
CA VAL A 203 4.84 -11.84 -2.10
C VAL A 203 4.90 -10.93 -3.32
N ILE A 204 3.86 -10.97 -4.13
CA ILE A 204 3.74 -10.20 -5.36
C ILE A 204 2.72 -9.10 -5.14
N MET A 205 3.15 -7.83 -5.26
CA MET A 205 2.27 -6.68 -5.18
C MET A 205 2.40 -5.81 -6.42
N PHE A 206 1.26 -5.35 -6.93
CA PHE A 206 1.24 -4.36 -7.99
C PHE A 206 1.51 -2.95 -7.43
N PRO A 207 1.91 -1.99 -8.29
CA PRO A 207 2.24 -0.63 -7.85
C PRO A 207 1.17 0.03 -6.97
N PRO A 208 -0.15 -0.09 -7.21
CA PRO A 208 -1.16 0.49 -6.33
C PRO A 208 -1.08 -0.04 -4.89
N GLN A 209 -0.97 -1.37 -4.73
CA GLN A 209 -0.91 -2.03 -3.41
C GLN A 209 0.34 -1.58 -2.64
N PHE A 210 1.50 -1.64 -3.30
CA PHE A 210 2.77 -1.26 -2.68
C PHE A 210 2.81 0.24 -2.33
N PHE A 211 2.33 1.10 -3.23
CA PHE A 211 2.25 2.54 -3.02
C PHE A 211 1.41 2.91 -1.81
N LEU A 212 0.20 2.35 -1.72
CA LEU A 212 -0.73 2.69 -0.65
C LEU A 212 -0.26 2.15 0.71
N LEU A 213 0.31 0.95 0.75
CA LEU A 213 0.94 0.40 1.96
C LEU A 213 2.14 1.21 2.43
N HIS A 214 2.95 1.74 1.51
CA HIS A 214 4.13 2.54 1.86
C HIS A 214 3.79 3.74 2.73
N PHE A 215 2.73 4.48 2.39
CA PHE A 215 2.30 5.60 3.21
C PHE A 215 1.65 5.14 4.51
N MET A 216 0.83 4.09 4.47
CA MET A 216 0.25 3.54 5.71
C MET A 216 1.33 3.10 6.70
N ALA A 217 2.43 2.50 6.22
CA ALA A 217 3.57 2.09 7.05
C ALA A 217 4.26 3.26 7.75
N GLN A 218 4.14 4.50 7.27
CA GLN A 218 4.72 5.66 7.95
C GLN A 218 3.97 6.02 9.25
N PHE A 219 2.70 5.59 9.36
CA PHE A 219 1.82 5.96 10.47
C PHE A 219 1.41 4.77 11.33
N LEU A 220 1.16 3.61 10.71
CA LEU A 220 0.63 2.41 11.36
C LEU A 220 1.73 1.42 11.79
N ASN A 221 2.95 1.91 12.03
CA ASN A 221 4.05 1.05 12.46
C ASN A 221 3.88 0.64 13.91
N LEU A 222 3.84 -0.67 14.14
CA LEU A 222 3.90 -1.28 15.46
C LEU A 222 5.37 -1.55 15.78
N THR A 223 5.96 -0.81 16.71
CA THR A 223 7.22 -1.23 17.34
C THR A 223 7.01 -2.34 18.37
N ALA A 224 5.78 -2.56 18.86
CA ALA A 224 5.39 -3.76 19.62
C ALA A 224 3.86 -3.88 19.72
N PRO A 225 3.20 -4.86 19.05
CA PRO A 225 1.75 -5.03 19.07
C PRO A 225 1.14 -5.28 20.46
N SER A 226 1.92 -5.85 21.39
CA SER A 226 1.43 -6.31 22.70
C SER A 226 1.36 -5.25 23.79
N LYS A 227 1.77 -4.00 23.53
CA LYS A 227 1.82 -2.92 24.54
C LYS A 227 1.20 -1.59 24.10
N SER A 228 0.64 -1.50 22.90
CA SER A 228 0.05 -0.25 22.40
C SER A 228 -1.34 -0.03 23.01
N SER A 229 -1.54 1.09 23.71
CA SER A 229 -2.86 1.45 24.25
C SER A 229 -3.84 1.76 23.12
N SER A 230 -5.14 1.59 23.37
CA SER A 230 -6.19 1.92 22.40
C SER A 230 -6.11 3.38 21.91
N GLY A 231 -5.77 4.30 22.82
CA GLY A 231 -5.53 5.71 22.50
C GLY A 231 -4.36 5.91 21.54
N HIS A 232 -3.25 5.19 21.71
CA HIS A 232 -2.10 5.30 20.80
C HIS A 232 -2.43 4.78 19.40
N LEU A 233 -3.15 3.66 19.31
CA LEU A 233 -3.59 3.09 18.03
C LEU A 233 -4.50 4.06 17.27
N GLU A 234 -5.42 4.75 17.97
CA GLU A 234 -6.30 5.75 17.35
C GLU A 234 -5.55 7.03 16.97
N GLU A 235 -4.55 7.46 17.76
CA GLU A 235 -3.67 8.58 17.40
C GLU A 235 -2.92 8.31 16.08
N GLN A 236 -2.39 7.10 15.91
CA GLN A 236 -1.75 6.68 14.65
C GLN A 236 -2.73 6.73 13.46
N ARG A 237 -3.96 6.25 13.65
CA ARG A 237 -5.01 6.29 12.63
C ARG A 237 -5.38 7.74 12.27
N GLN A 238 -5.48 8.62 13.26
CA GLN A 238 -5.79 10.02 13.04
C GLN A 238 -4.71 10.71 12.21
N LYS A 239 -3.42 10.49 12.52
CA LYS A 239 -2.30 11.02 11.73
C LYS A 239 -2.35 10.55 10.26
N LEU A 240 -2.70 9.29 10.02
CA LEU A 240 -2.90 8.78 8.66
C LEU A 240 -4.08 9.48 7.97
N ARG A 241 -5.23 9.65 8.64
CA ARG A 241 -6.39 10.37 8.08
C ARG A 241 -6.03 11.81 7.70
N ASP A 242 -5.33 12.51 8.59
CA ASP A 242 -4.90 13.88 8.36
C ASP A 242 -3.93 13.96 7.17
N PHE A 243 -2.99 13.02 7.06
CA PHE A 243 -2.11 12.92 5.90
C PHE A 243 -2.88 12.70 4.59
N VAL A 244 -3.81 11.74 4.55
CA VAL A 244 -4.64 11.45 3.36
C VAL A 244 -5.40 12.70 2.92
N LYS A 245 -5.97 13.45 3.87
CA LYS A 245 -6.68 14.69 3.60
C LYS A 245 -5.74 15.79 3.09
N GLN A 246 -4.60 15.99 3.75
CA GLN A 246 -3.61 17.02 3.39
C GLN A 246 -3.02 16.80 1.99
N GLN A 247 -2.87 15.54 1.57
CA GLN A 247 -2.35 15.20 0.24
C GLN A 247 -3.45 15.14 -0.83
N GLU A 248 -4.71 15.41 -0.48
CA GLU A 248 -5.88 15.30 -1.40
C GLU A 248 -5.96 13.93 -2.09
N PHE A 249 -5.48 12.89 -1.40
CA PHE A 249 -5.33 11.55 -1.96
C PHE A 249 -6.68 10.98 -2.41
N GLY A 250 -7.75 11.24 -1.64
CA GLY A 250 -9.11 10.84 -1.98
C GLY A 250 -9.61 11.33 -3.34
N ASP A 251 -9.13 12.49 -3.79
CA ASP A 251 -9.50 13.10 -5.08
C ASP A 251 -8.53 12.73 -6.22
N ALA A 252 -7.33 12.25 -5.86
CA ALA A 252 -6.31 11.86 -6.83
C ALA A 252 -6.80 10.76 -7.78
N CYS A 253 -6.50 10.93 -9.07
CA CYS A 253 -6.69 9.94 -10.11
C CYS A 253 -5.35 9.65 -10.77
N ILE A 254 -4.90 8.41 -10.69
CA ILE A 254 -3.55 8.00 -11.05
C ILE A 254 -3.62 6.97 -12.18
N SER A 255 -3.05 7.30 -13.33
CA SER A 255 -2.72 6.35 -14.38
C SER A 255 -1.20 6.31 -14.54
N PRO A 256 -0.53 5.24 -14.07
CA PRO A 256 0.94 5.18 -14.10
C PRO A 256 1.51 5.31 -15.51
N VAL A 257 2.48 6.21 -15.68
CA VAL A 257 3.17 6.41 -16.96
C VAL A 257 4.62 6.02 -16.80
N ALA A 258 5.09 5.04 -17.58
CA ALA A 258 6.49 4.69 -17.61
C ALA A 258 7.31 5.85 -18.18
N ILE A 259 8.37 6.24 -17.48
CA ILE A 259 9.41 7.11 -18.02
C ILE A 259 10.30 6.23 -18.91
N GLY A 260 10.58 6.65 -20.14
CA GLY A 260 11.32 5.84 -21.11
C GLY A 260 12.74 5.52 -20.64
N GLY A 261 13.24 4.32 -20.96
CA GLY A 261 14.55 3.83 -20.52
C GLY A 261 14.48 2.86 -19.35
N LEU A 262 15.60 2.18 -19.09
CA LEU A 262 15.79 1.34 -17.90
C LEU A 262 16.71 2.08 -16.94
N TYR A 263 16.30 2.21 -15.69
CA TYR A 263 17.02 2.99 -14.68
C TYR A 263 17.69 2.07 -13.66
N GLY A 264 18.96 2.35 -13.37
CA GLY A 264 19.79 1.51 -12.49
C GLY A 264 19.90 0.07 -12.99
N ASN A 265 19.57 -0.91 -12.14
CA ASN A 265 19.63 -2.35 -12.41
C ASN A 265 18.54 -2.88 -13.37
N GLY A 266 18.17 -2.14 -14.42
CA GLY A 266 17.16 -2.58 -15.36
C GLY A 266 15.70 -2.34 -14.92
N ARG A 267 15.43 -1.37 -14.03
CA ARG A 267 14.06 -1.11 -13.54
C ARG A 267 13.30 -0.12 -14.41
N SER A 268 11.99 -0.31 -14.54
CA SER A 268 11.09 0.72 -15.06
C SER A 268 10.72 1.68 -13.94
N VAL A 269 10.57 2.96 -14.26
CA VAL A 269 10.09 4.00 -13.33
C VAL A 269 8.76 4.53 -13.79
N LEU A 270 7.78 4.53 -12.90
CA LEU A 270 6.42 4.95 -13.17
C LEU A 270 6.16 6.31 -12.50
N ARG A 271 5.83 7.31 -13.31
CA ARG A 271 5.23 8.56 -12.84
C ARG A 271 3.77 8.35 -12.48
N LEU A 272 3.32 9.07 -11.46
CA LEU A 272 1.96 8.96 -10.93
C LEU A 272 1.14 10.25 -11.09
N ASP A 273 1.66 11.25 -11.80
CA ASP A 273 1.09 12.60 -11.85
C ASP A 273 -0.02 12.77 -12.90
N SER A 274 -0.21 11.78 -13.78
CA SER A 274 -1.21 11.80 -14.83
C SER A 274 -2.50 11.06 -14.41
N PRO A 275 -3.69 11.60 -14.69
CA PRO A 275 -4.96 10.88 -14.52
C PRO A 275 -5.27 9.91 -15.67
N GLY A 276 -4.41 9.85 -16.69
CA GLY A 276 -4.62 9.08 -17.92
C GLY A 276 -5.23 9.92 -19.05
N PRO A 277 -5.14 9.43 -20.30
CA PRO A 277 -5.61 10.17 -21.47
C PRO A 277 -7.12 10.38 -21.49
N GLU A 278 -7.91 9.51 -20.85
CA GLU A 278 -9.37 9.62 -20.78
C GLU A 278 -9.85 10.86 -20.01
N LEU A 279 -9.00 11.37 -19.12
CA LEU A 279 -9.29 12.51 -18.25
C LEU A 279 -8.51 13.76 -18.67
N LYS A 280 -7.88 13.76 -19.85
CA LYS A 280 -7.19 14.93 -20.38
C LYS A 280 -8.15 16.12 -20.50
N GLY A 281 -7.76 17.27 -19.96
CA GLY A 281 -8.60 18.48 -19.95
C GLY A 281 -9.73 18.48 -18.91
N ARG A 282 -9.77 17.47 -18.02
CA ARG A 282 -10.67 17.45 -16.86
C ARG A 282 -9.92 17.90 -15.61
N ASP A 283 -10.68 18.34 -14.60
CA ASP A 283 -10.13 18.73 -13.30
C ASP A 283 -9.87 17.48 -12.42
N ARG A 284 -8.97 16.61 -12.88
CA ARG A 284 -8.45 15.48 -12.12
C ARG A 284 -6.94 15.44 -12.27
N LYS A 285 -6.25 15.12 -11.18
CA LYS A 285 -4.79 15.15 -11.11
C LYS A 285 -4.30 13.86 -10.48
N GLY A 286 -3.15 13.40 -10.95
CA GLY A 286 -2.41 12.36 -10.25
C GLY A 286 -1.62 12.93 -9.09
N VAL A 287 -0.72 12.10 -8.57
CA VAL A 287 0.13 12.41 -7.44
C VAL A 287 1.54 12.74 -7.96
N LYS A 288 1.97 13.99 -7.81
CA LYS A 288 3.17 14.53 -8.47
C LYS A 288 4.49 14.29 -7.76
N ASP A 289 4.46 14.15 -6.44
CA ASP A 289 5.68 14.19 -5.64
C ASP A 289 6.42 12.86 -5.58
N TRP A 290 5.82 11.78 -6.11
CA TRP A 290 6.35 10.43 -6.03
C TRP A 290 6.36 9.68 -7.36
N VAL A 291 7.35 8.81 -7.51
CA VAL A 291 7.47 7.81 -8.57
C VAL A 291 7.59 6.41 -7.98
N VAL A 292 7.22 5.39 -8.76
CA VAL A 292 7.38 3.99 -8.39
C VAL A 292 8.39 3.32 -9.30
N GLY A 293 9.52 2.90 -8.73
CA GLY A 293 10.47 2.01 -9.40
C GLY A 293 10.00 0.56 -9.28
N VAL A 294 10.05 -0.19 -10.38
CA VAL A 294 9.59 -1.58 -10.43
C VAL A 294 10.38 -2.38 -11.47
N GLU A 295 10.73 -3.62 -11.13
CA GLU A 295 11.25 -4.61 -12.07
C GLU A 295 10.10 -5.53 -12.51
N PHE A 296 9.65 -5.42 -13.75
CA PHE A 296 8.61 -6.30 -14.27
C PHE A 296 9.22 -7.62 -14.74
N ARG A 297 8.78 -8.74 -14.15
CA ARG A 297 9.16 -10.09 -14.56
C ARG A 297 7.93 -10.88 -15.03
N LYS A 298 8.16 -12.07 -15.60
CA LYS A 298 7.07 -12.95 -16.09
C LYS A 298 6.10 -13.33 -14.98
N GLU A 299 6.62 -13.55 -13.77
CA GLU A 299 5.86 -13.85 -12.56
C GLU A 299 5.19 -12.63 -11.93
N GLY A 300 5.45 -11.42 -12.41
CA GLY A 300 4.86 -10.17 -11.92
C GLY A 300 5.89 -9.14 -11.43
N PRO A 301 5.43 -8.02 -10.84
CA PRO A 301 6.29 -6.98 -10.31
C PRO A 301 7.24 -7.48 -9.22
N ARG A 302 8.48 -7.00 -9.24
CA ARG A 302 9.51 -7.28 -8.24
C ARG A 302 10.29 -6.01 -7.89
N LYS A 303 10.96 -6.05 -6.74
CA LYS A 303 11.87 -5.00 -6.23
C LYS A 303 11.25 -3.59 -6.31
N LEU A 304 10.00 -3.47 -5.86
CA LEU A 304 9.28 -2.20 -5.87
C LEU A 304 9.90 -1.20 -4.90
N GLU A 305 9.92 0.06 -5.29
CA GLU A 305 10.47 1.15 -4.50
C GLU A 305 9.72 2.45 -4.80
N ILE A 306 9.58 3.31 -3.79
CA ILE A 306 8.95 4.62 -3.93
C ILE A 306 9.99 5.67 -3.64
N GLN A 307 10.08 6.66 -4.52
CA GLN A 307 11.05 7.74 -4.43
C GLN A 307 10.35 9.06 -4.70
N LEU A 308 10.90 10.14 -4.16
CA LEU A 308 10.41 11.48 -4.49
C LEU A 308 10.79 11.80 -5.94
N THR A 309 9.87 12.41 -6.70
CA THR A 309 10.09 12.79 -8.09
C THR A 309 11.33 13.67 -8.26
N LYS A 310 11.56 14.61 -7.33
CA LYS A 310 12.76 15.47 -7.32
C LYS A 310 14.06 14.70 -7.11
N ASP A 311 14.03 13.64 -6.29
CA ASP A 311 15.21 12.82 -6.02
C ASP A 311 15.50 11.94 -7.24
N PHE A 312 14.45 11.44 -7.91
CA PHE A 312 14.56 10.76 -9.19
C PHE A 312 15.08 11.68 -10.30
N GLN A 313 14.55 12.89 -10.46
CA GLN A 313 15.04 13.86 -11.44
C GLN A 313 16.50 14.21 -11.19
N SER A 314 16.92 14.34 -9.93
CA SER A 314 18.32 14.57 -9.58
C SER A 314 19.22 13.38 -9.96
N ILE A 315 18.72 12.14 -9.82
CA ILE A 315 19.42 10.91 -10.25
C ILE A 315 19.44 10.79 -11.77
N ASN A 316 18.34 11.11 -12.45
CA ASN A 316 18.25 11.03 -13.91
C ASN A 316 19.11 12.10 -14.57
N ILE A 317 19.10 13.33 -14.04
CA ILE A 317 20.06 14.37 -14.44
C ILE A 317 21.49 13.87 -14.20
N ALA A 318 21.79 13.23 -13.06
CA ALA A 318 23.12 12.67 -12.80
C ALA A 318 23.50 11.48 -13.72
N LEU A 319 22.54 10.77 -14.30
CA LEU A 319 22.77 9.66 -15.25
C LEU A 319 22.81 10.14 -16.72
N GLU A 320 21.98 11.11 -17.08
CA GLU A 320 21.96 11.85 -18.36
C GLU A 320 23.13 12.83 -18.48
N GLN A 321 23.87 13.07 -17.40
CA GLN A 321 25.15 13.79 -17.37
C GLN A 321 26.32 12.94 -17.91
N SER A 322 26.03 11.98 -18.78
CA SER A 322 27.01 11.37 -19.65
C SER A 322 26.78 11.87 -21.08
N ASN A 323 27.85 12.28 -21.78
CA ASN A 323 27.75 12.68 -23.18
C ASN A 323 27.26 11.49 -24.05
N GLU A 324 27.03 11.69 -25.35
CA GLU A 324 26.60 10.62 -26.27
C GLU A 324 27.56 9.39 -26.31
N ARG A 325 28.74 9.48 -25.68
CA ARG A 325 29.74 8.40 -25.54
C ARG A 325 29.79 7.78 -24.12
N GLY A 326 28.93 8.20 -23.19
CA GLY A 326 28.89 7.65 -21.84
C GLY A 326 29.88 8.29 -20.85
N GLU A 327 30.54 9.40 -21.21
CA GLU A 327 31.54 10.05 -20.35
C GLU A 327 30.90 11.14 -19.49
N LEU A 328 31.18 11.12 -18.19
CA LEU A 328 30.66 12.07 -17.19
C LEU A 328 31.06 13.52 -17.55
N VAL A 329 30.08 14.41 -17.75
CA VAL A 329 30.34 15.79 -18.23
C VAL A 329 30.34 16.86 -17.13
N ASP A 330 30.10 16.51 -15.86
CA ASP A 330 29.98 17.49 -14.77
C ASP A 330 30.96 17.23 -13.61
N LEU A 331 31.30 18.31 -12.90
CA LEU A 331 32.45 18.40 -11.99
C LEU A 331 32.23 17.66 -10.65
N TYR A 332 30.97 17.42 -10.24
CA TYR A 332 30.65 16.87 -8.91
C TYR A 332 29.30 16.14 -8.82
N VAL A 333 29.33 14.90 -8.32
CA VAL A 333 28.13 14.10 -7.96
C VAL A 333 27.82 14.26 -6.46
N PRO A 334 26.64 14.78 -6.06
CA PRO A 334 26.31 15.03 -4.65
C PRO A 334 26.21 13.76 -3.79
N ARG A 335 26.61 13.88 -2.52
CA ARG A 335 26.51 12.80 -1.52
C ARG A 335 25.07 12.59 -1.05
N LYS A 336 24.73 11.34 -0.68
CA LYS A 336 23.43 10.96 -0.09
C LYS A 336 23.59 10.55 1.37
N CYS A 337 22.57 10.84 2.18
CA CYS A 337 22.52 10.40 3.56
C CYS A 337 22.24 8.89 3.65
N SER A 338 23.11 8.13 4.29
CA SER A 338 23.02 6.68 4.46
C SER A 338 21.78 6.25 5.26
N ALA A 339 21.25 7.10 6.14
CA ALA A 339 20.10 6.77 6.98
C ALA A 339 18.75 6.99 6.30
N THR A 340 18.64 8.00 5.43
CA THR A 340 17.36 8.48 4.87
C THR A 340 17.32 8.50 3.34
N ASN A 341 18.46 8.23 2.69
CA ASN A 341 18.68 8.36 1.24
C ASN A 341 18.45 9.77 0.65
N ARG A 342 18.22 10.78 1.50
CA ARG A 342 18.11 12.19 1.08
C ARG A 342 19.45 12.73 0.57
N ILE A 343 19.42 13.59 -0.44
CA ILE A 343 20.61 14.31 -0.94
C ILE A 343 21.13 15.29 0.13
N ILE A 344 22.44 15.27 0.36
CA ILE A 344 23.14 16.24 1.19
C ILE A 344 23.52 17.43 0.31
N LYS A 345 22.85 18.57 0.52
CA LYS A 345 23.10 19.80 -0.25
C LYS A 345 24.41 20.44 0.19
N ALA A 346 25.06 21.20 -0.70
CA ALA A 346 26.29 21.94 -0.37
C ALA A 346 26.13 22.93 0.81
N LYS A 347 24.90 23.44 1.05
CA LYS A 347 24.56 24.33 2.16
C LYS A 347 24.26 23.59 3.49
N ASP A 348 24.21 22.26 3.49
CA ASP A 348 23.99 21.47 4.71
C ASP A 348 25.29 21.31 5.49
N HIS A 349 25.73 22.39 6.14
CA HIS A 349 26.93 22.40 7.00
C HIS A 349 26.74 21.65 8.32
N ALA A 350 25.51 21.24 8.62
CA ALA A 350 25.20 20.33 9.71
C ALA A 350 25.33 18.86 9.30
N SER A 351 25.56 18.54 8.02
CA SER A 351 25.85 17.16 7.63
C SER A 351 27.24 16.70 8.07
N VAL A 352 27.39 15.41 8.34
CA VAL A 352 28.69 14.80 8.66
C VAL A 352 28.93 13.58 7.80
N GLN A 353 30.21 13.28 7.58
CA GLN A 353 30.67 12.03 7.00
C GLN A 353 31.56 11.34 8.02
N ILE A 354 31.20 10.11 8.36
CA ILE A 354 31.89 9.28 9.34
C ILE A 354 32.57 8.15 8.57
N SER A 355 33.89 8.08 8.68
CA SER A 355 34.70 7.03 8.06
C SER A 355 35.14 6.04 9.13
N VAL A 356 34.69 4.79 9.03
CA VAL A 356 35.04 3.69 9.93
C VAL A 356 36.14 2.86 9.26
N GLY A 357 37.32 2.81 9.89
CA GLY A 357 38.45 2.06 9.36
C GLY A 357 38.25 0.55 9.49
N LYS A 358 38.49 -0.18 8.40
CA LYS A 358 38.48 -1.64 8.41
C LYS A 358 39.78 -2.16 9.02
N VAL A 359 39.67 -3.15 9.90
CA VAL A 359 40.81 -3.80 10.56
C VAL A 359 40.98 -5.23 10.07
N ASP A 360 42.22 -5.68 10.00
CA ASP A 360 42.55 -7.08 9.71
C ASP A 360 42.42 -7.97 10.96
N GLU A 361 42.71 -9.25 10.79
CA GLU A 361 42.71 -10.26 11.87
C GLU A 361 43.66 -9.94 13.03
N ASN A 362 44.67 -9.09 12.81
CA ASN A 362 45.64 -8.65 13.82
C ASN A 362 45.25 -7.31 14.44
N GLY A 363 44.05 -6.79 14.14
CA GLY A 363 43.56 -5.50 14.63
C GLY A 363 44.26 -4.30 13.99
N ARG A 364 44.98 -4.48 12.88
CA ARG A 364 45.67 -3.40 12.18
C ARG A 364 44.76 -2.77 11.14
N TYR A 365 44.79 -1.45 11.05
CA TYR A 365 44.05 -0.72 10.02
C TYR A 365 44.54 -1.12 8.61
N THR A 366 43.61 -1.51 7.76
CA THR A 366 43.88 -2.05 6.42
C THR A 366 44.12 -0.98 5.35
N GLY A 367 43.95 0.30 5.68
CA GLY A 367 43.98 1.39 4.70
C GLY A 367 42.61 1.69 4.08
N GLU A 368 41.62 0.82 4.25
CA GLU A 368 40.26 0.99 3.74
C GLU A 368 39.28 1.51 4.79
N ASN A 369 38.37 2.40 4.38
CA ASN A 369 37.31 2.93 5.22
C ASN A 369 35.92 2.59 4.67
N GLN A 370 35.00 2.20 5.56
CA GLN A 370 33.56 2.23 5.28
C GLN A 370 33.01 3.60 5.67
N THR A 371 32.31 4.26 4.76
CA THR A 371 31.87 5.65 4.96
C THR A 371 30.36 5.74 5.10
N TYR A 372 29.90 6.47 6.12
CA TYR A 372 28.49 6.79 6.35
C TYR A 372 28.28 8.29 6.33
N ALA A 373 27.29 8.77 5.60
CA ALA A 373 26.95 10.19 5.55
C ALA A 373 25.60 10.43 6.25
N LEU A 374 25.57 11.36 7.20
CA LEU A 374 24.35 11.73 7.95
C LEU A 374 24.02 13.19 7.63
N CYS A 375 22.80 13.45 7.14
CA CYS A 375 22.35 14.80 6.86
C CYS A 375 22.04 15.57 8.14
N GLY A 376 22.06 16.90 8.08
CA GLY A 376 21.81 17.76 9.23
C GLY A 376 20.44 17.52 9.88
N PHE A 377 19.43 17.13 9.09
CA PHE A 377 18.09 16.80 9.59
C PHE A 377 18.09 15.63 10.61
N VAL A 378 18.81 14.55 10.31
CA VAL A 378 18.90 13.37 11.21
C VAL A 378 19.65 13.73 12.50
N ARG A 379 20.63 14.63 12.41
CA ARG A 379 21.36 15.15 13.57
C ARG A 379 20.52 16.07 14.45
N ALA A 380 19.71 16.94 13.85
CA ALA A 380 18.83 17.83 14.58
C ALA A 380 17.74 17.09 15.37
N MET A 381 17.28 15.93 14.87
CA MET A 381 16.26 15.10 15.52
C MET A 381 16.81 14.20 16.65
N GLY A 382 18.13 14.17 16.89
CA GLY A 382 18.74 13.25 17.86
C GLY A 382 18.81 11.78 17.40
N GLU A 383 18.41 11.50 16.16
CA GLU A 383 18.31 10.14 15.59
C GLU A 383 19.64 9.62 15.00
N SER A 384 20.73 10.36 15.15
CA SER A 384 22.00 10.04 14.48
C SER A 384 22.68 8.81 15.04
N ASP A 385 22.64 8.65 16.37
CA ASP A 385 23.26 7.51 17.05
C ASP A 385 22.52 6.20 16.73
N ASP A 386 21.20 6.18 16.87
CA ASP A 386 20.36 5.02 16.53
C ASP A 386 20.51 4.63 15.05
N ALA A 387 20.47 5.62 14.15
CA ALA A 387 20.66 5.38 12.72
C ALA A 387 22.05 4.81 12.40
N LEU A 388 23.10 5.29 13.07
CA LEU A 388 24.46 4.78 12.87
C LEU A 388 24.60 3.35 13.40
N ASN A 389 24.08 3.07 14.61
CA ASN A 389 24.10 1.74 15.20
C ASN A 389 23.42 0.71 14.29
N ARG A 390 22.26 1.06 13.72
CA ARG A 390 21.55 0.22 12.74
C ARG A 390 22.38 -0.04 11.48
N LEU A 391 22.98 1.00 10.89
CA LEU A 391 23.76 0.90 9.65
C LEU A 391 25.04 0.07 9.85
N VAL A 392 25.77 0.37 10.91
CA VAL A 392 27.05 -0.26 11.24
C VAL A 392 26.85 -1.73 11.66
N GLN A 393 25.76 -2.05 12.37
CA GLN A 393 25.40 -3.43 12.67
C GLN A 393 24.98 -4.21 11.41
N LYS A 394 24.22 -3.59 10.50
CA LYS A 394 23.85 -4.20 9.22
C LYS A 394 25.09 -4.55 8.38
N ASP A 395 26.09 -3.69 8.41
CA ASP A 395 27.34 -3.86 7.67
C ASP A 395 28.36 -4.75 8.44
N GLY A 396 27.97 -5.33 9.57
CA GLY A 396 28.75 -6.35 10.29
C GLY A 396 29.81 -5.83 11.26
N PHE A 397 29.90 -4.51 11.47
CA PHE A 397 30.88 -3.89 12.37
C PHE A 397 30.44 -3.83 13.84
N LEU A 398 29.14 -3.95 14.10
CA LEU A 398 28.58 -4.09 15.45
C LEU A 398 27.79 -5.39 15.56
N LYS A 399 27.77 -5.97 16.77
CA LYS A 399 27.03 -7.20 17.06
C LYS A 399 26.15 -6.98 18.29
N ASN A 400 24.85 -7.20 18.14
CA ASN A 400 23.84 -7.19 19.21
C ASN A 400 23.71 -5.86 19.97
N VAL A 401 24.08 -4.73 19.36
CA VAL A 401 23.98 -3.39 19.98
C VAL A 401 22.65 -2.73 19.62
N TRP A 402 22.18 -2.94 18.40
CA TRP A 402 20.91 -2.42 17.91
C TRP A 402 19.89 -3.55 17.80
N SER A 403 18.66 -3.30 18.25
CA SER A 403 17.54 -4.22 18.08
C SER A 403 16.42 -3.49 17.36
N ALA A 404 15.88 -4.11 16.30
CA ALA A 404 14.68 -3.63 15.63
C ALA A 404 13.45 -3.68 16.56
N SER A 405 13.53 -4.49 17.61
CA SER A 405 12.52 -4.68 18.64
C SER A 405 12.99 -3.96 19.90
N ARG A 406 12.29 -2.90 20.34
CA ARG A 406 12.49 -2.33 21.68
C ARG A 406 11.59 -3.02 22.69
#